data_AF-A0A520T6Q0-F1
#
_entry.id   AF-A0A520T6Q0-F1
#
_cell.length_a   1.000
_cell.length_b   1.000
_cell.length_c   1.000
_cell.angle_alpha   90.00
_cell.angle_beta   90.00
_cell.angle_gamma   90.00
#
_symmetry.space_group_name_H-M   'P 1'
#
loop_
_entity.id
_entity.type
_entity.pdbx_description
1 polymer ?
#
loop_
_entity_poly.entity_id
_entity_poly.type
_entity_poly.pdbx_seq_one_letter_code
_entity_poly.pdbx_strand_id
1 'polypeptide(L)'
;MIAPVFNIFITNFIVTITCFSAGKILIDKLKIKENFSISLIFGVLVLSQISLILNFFTPINSLITYPLVFISIVYFFLQTKIKIKLLKIAIISFFSILFYFKGNHAEDFTIYHHINLQAINDYKIILGLTHLKINLGQSPISFYGDAIFQNLPFIEHKINYLSYILFCGLIFFLYKKIKTKEYFEFAEYFLVISSVYFLIKFSRLGAHGADFICAAIIIIGLYFFLKINFGEIKNSNNHQYIVLSSILISNAYFYKVFAISFYILLIAILYFILKNKLLKKYY
;
A
#
# COMPACT_ATOMS: atom_id res chain seq x y z
N MET A 1 -0.23 -29.97 -8.51
CA MET A 1 -0.92 -29.08 -7.55
C MET A 1 0.01 -28.49 -6.48
N ILE A 2 1.07 -29.18 -6.04
CA ILE A 2 2.04 -28.65 -5.06
C ILE A 2 2.89 -27.50 -5.63
N ALA A 3 3.39 -27.65 -6.87
CA ALA A 3 4.20 -26.63 -7.54
C ALA A 3 3.54 -25.23 -7.62
N PRO A 4 2.27 -25.07 -8.05
CA PRO A 4 1.64 -23.75 -8.10
C PRO A 4 1.42 -23.14 -6.71
N VAL A 5 1.07 -23.95 -5.70
CA VAL A 5 0.90 -23.48 -4.32
C VAL A 5 2.21 -22.95 -3.74
N PHE A 6 3.30 -23.70 -3.94
CA PHE A 6 4.62 -23.28 -3.50
C PHE A 6 5.09 -22.00 -4.20
N ASN A 7 4.79 -21.87 -5.49
CA ASN A 7 5.09 -20.70 -6.28
C ASN A 7 4.34 -19.44 -5.78
N ILE A 8 3.04 -19.58 -5.49
CA ILE A 8 2.22 -18.51 -4.88
C ILE A 8 2.78 -18.08 -3.53
N PHE A 9 3.18 -19.04 -2.70
CA PHE A 9 3.77 -18.76 -1.40
C PHE A 9 5.06 -17.94 -1.54
N ILE A 10 6.02 -18.41 -2.37
CA ILE A 10 7.30 -17.70 -2.59
C ILE A 10 7.06 -16.31 -3.17
N THR A 11 6.19 -16.20 -4.16
CA THR A 11 5.87 -14.92 -4.79
C THR A 11 5.34 -13.94 -3.75
N ASN A 12 4.34 -14.34 -2.97
CA ASN A 12 3.78 -13.48 -1.92
C ASN A 12 4.80 -13.15 -0.82
N PHE A 13 5.71 -14.07 -0.53
CA PHE A 13 6.80 -13.83 0.40
C PHE A 13 7.72 -12.71 -0.09
N ILE A 14 8.15 -12.77 -1.36
CA ILE A 14 8.97 -11.73 -2.00
C ILE A 14 8.22 -10.40 -2.08
N VAL A 15 6.95 -10.41 -2.51
CA VAL A 15 6.13 -9.19 -2.59
C VAL A 15 5.98 -8.54 -1.22
N THR A 16 5.68 -9.32 -0.18
CA THR A 16 5.50 -8.82 1.19
C THR A 16 6.79 -8.22 1.73
N ILE A 17 7.94 -8.87 1.51
CA ILE A 17 9.27 -8.31 1.86
C ILE A 17 9.50 -6.98 1.15
N THR A 18 9.20 -6.93 -0.15
CA THR A 18 9.40 -5.74 -0.98
C THR A 18 8.56 -4.58 -0.48
N CYS A 19 7.26 -4.82 -0.25
CA CYS A 19 6.34 -3.82 0.31
C CYS A 19 6.81 -3.35 1.68
N PHE A 20 7.04 -4.28 2.62
CA PHE A 20 7.45 -3.93 3.98
C PHE A 20 8.73 -3.07 3.98
N SER A 21 9.71 -3.43 3.16
CA SER A 21 11.00 -2.72 3.05
C SER A 21 10.83 -1.32 2.49
N ALA A 22 10.11 -1.17 1.38
CA ALA A 22 9.83 0.14 0.78
C ALA A 22 9.13 1.08 1.76
N GLY A 23 8.11 0.60 2.48
CA GLY A 23 7.40 1.42 3.47
C GLY A 23 8.23 1.69 4.73
N LYS A 24 9.08 0.76 5.14
CA LYS A 24 10.01 0.95 6.26
C LYS A 24 11.04 2.04 5.96
N ILE A 25 11.60 2.10 4.75
CA ILE A 25 12.49 3.19 4.32
C ILE A 25 11.80 4.55 4.50
N LEU A 26 10.54 4.67 4.10
CA LEU A 26 9.77 5.92 4.26
C LEU A 26 9.53 6.25 5.74
N ILE A 27 9.09 5.28 6.54
CA ILE A 27 8.84 5.45 7.98
C ILE A 27 10.09 5.90 8.73
N ASP A 28 11.25 5.33 8.40
CA ASP A 28 12.52 5.68 9.03
C ASP A 28 12.93 7.12 8.67
N LYS A 29 12.76 7.53 7.40
CA LYS A 29 12.99 8.92 6.96
C LYS A 29 12.05 9.92 7.65
N LEU A 30 10.79 9.54 7.85
CA LEU A 30 9.78 10.36 8.54
C LEU A 30 9.90 10.31 10.08
N LYS A 31 10.81 9.49 10.62
CA LYS A 31 11.00 9.29 12.08
C LYS A 31 9.71 8.87 12.81
N ILE A 32 8.87 8.09 12.14
CA ILE A 32 7.65 7.54 12.73
C ILE A 32 7.99 6.27 13.49
N LYS A 33 7.36 6.06 14.66
CA LYS A 33 7.58 4.85 15.45
C LYS A 33 7.26 3.60 14.63
N GLU A 34 8.20 2.64 14.62
CA GLU A 34 8.08 1.43 13.80
C GLU A 34 6.79 0.65 14.10
N ASN A 35 6.05 0.36 13.04
CA ASN A 35 4.88 -0.50 13.09
C ASN A 35 4.79 -1.32 11.81
N PHE A 36 4.94 -2.63 11.93
CA PHE A 36 4.91 -3.58 10.81
C PHE A 36 3.74 -3.36 9.84
N SER A 37 2.54 -3.17 10.39
CA SER A 37 1.33 -2.96 9.58
C SER A 37 1.37 -1.66 8.78
N ILE A 38 1.84 -0.58 9.41
CA ILE A 38 1.98 0.72 8.74
C ILE A 38 3.10 0.66 7.70
N SER A 39 4.19 -0.07 7.97
CA SER A 39 5.24 -0.33 6.98
C SER A 39 4.72 -1.07 5.75
N LEU A 40 3.85 -2.06 5.91
CA LEU A 40 3.22 -2.73 4.76
C LEU A 40 2.34 -1.76 3.95
N ILE A 41 1.44 -1.03 4.62
CA ILE A 41 0.53 -0.08 3.97
C ILE A 41 1.32 1.00 3.22
N PHE A 42 2.33 1.59 3.86
CA PHE A 42 3.19 2.60 3.23
C PHE A 42 4.01 2.00 2.09
N GLY A 43 4.40 0.73 2.20
CA GLY A 43 5.06 -0.02 1.15
C GLY A 43 4.26 -0.05 -0.14
N VAL A 44 3.00 -0.46 -0.03
CA VAL A 44 2.06 -0.45 -1.16
C VAL A 44 1.99 0.93 -1.80
N LEU A 45 1.78 1.99 -1.00
CA LEU A 45 1.68 3.35 -1.51
C LEU A 45 2.96 3.82 -2.21
N VAL A 46 4.12 3.59 -1.60
CA VAL A 46 5.43 4.01 -2.13
C VAL A 46 5.75 3.28 -3.42
N LEU A 47 5.55 1.97 -3.47
CA LEU A 47 5.84 1.17 -4.68
C LEU A 47 4.92 1.57 -5.84
N SER A 48 3.64 1.78 -5.58
CA SER A 48 2.71 2.25 -6.59
C SER A 48 3.10 3.63 -7.15
N GLN A 49 3.56 4.56 -6.29
CA GLN A 49 4.06 5.87 -6.73
C GLN A 49 5.37 5.78 -7.50
N ILE A 50 6.34 4.99 -7.02
CA ILE A 50 7.62 4.79 -7.72
C ILE A 50 7.36 4.21 -9.11
N SER A 51 6.51 3.18 -9.19
CA SER A 51 6.15 2.56 -10.47
C SER A 51 5.51 3.56 -11.43
N LEU A 52 4.55 4.34 -10.94
CA LEU A 52 3.93 5.41 -11.74
C LEU A 52 4.97 6.41 -12.27
N ILE A 53 5.88 6.90 -11.41
CA ILE A 53 6.95 7.82 -11.80
C ILE A 53 7.84 7.20 -12.88
N LEU A 54 8.26 5.95 -12.69
CA LEU A 54 9.11 5.24 -13.65
C LEU A 54 8.39 5.00 -14.98
N ASN A 55 7.09 4.72 -14.93
CA ASN A 55 6.29 4.45 -16.13
C ASN A 55 6.12 5.68 -17.04
N PHE A 56 6.36 6.91 -16.56
CA PHE A 56 6.48 8.08 -17.44
C PHE A 56 7.66 7.99 -18.43
N PHE A 57 8.75 7.34 -18.02
CA PHE A 57 9.98 7.29 -18.80
C PHE A 57 10.09 6.00 -19.59
N THR A 58 9.72 4.87 -18.98
CA THR A 58 9.95 3.52 -19.51
C THR A 58 8.85 2.56 -19.05
N PRO A 59 8.40 1.60 -19.90
CA PRO A 59 7.46 0.56 -19.48
C PRO A 59 7.98 -0.20 -18.25
N ILE A 60 7.07 -0.66 -17.39
CA ILE A 60 7.47 -1.43 -16.20
C ILE A 60 7.82 -2.85 -16.63
N ASN A 61 9.11 -3.12 -16.79
CA ASN A 61 9.64 -4.40 -17.23
C ASN A 61 10.59 -5.02 -16.18
N SER A 62 11.16 -6.19 -16.51
CA SER A 62 12.09 -6.92 -15.64
C SER A 62 13.33 -6.12 -15.23
N LEU A 63 13.82 -5.21 -16.09
CA LEU A 63 14.96 -4.34 -15.78
C LEU A 63 14.65 -3.34 -14.67
N ILE A 64 13.38 -2.97 -14.48
CA ILE A 64 12.94 -2.13 -13.36
C ILE A 64 12.60 -2.99 -12.14
N THR A 65 11.88 -4.09 -12.36
CA THR A 65 11.41 -4.98 -11.30
C THR A 65 12.56 -5.59 -10.50
N TYR A 66 13.56 -6.19 -11.16
CA TYR A 66 14.58 -6.97 -10.45
C TYR A 66 15.46 -6.11 -9.54
N PRO A 67 15.98 -4.95 -9.97
CA PRO A 67 16.73 -4.08 -9.06
C PRO A 67 15.90 -3.61 -7.87
N LEU A 68 14.63 -3.25 -8.09
CA LEU A 68 13.74 -2.78 -7.04
C LEU A 68 13.51 -3.87 -5.97
N VAL A 69 13.22 -5.09 -6.41
CA VAL A 69 13.01 -6.24 -5.52
C VAL A 69 14.31 -6.60 -4.81
N PHE A 70 15.44 -6.64 -5.53
CA PHE A 70 16.75 -6.97 -4.96
C PHE A 70 17.16 -5.98 -3.86
N ILE A 71 17.08 -4.67 -4.13
CA ILE A 71 17.39 -3.62 -3.14
C ILE A 71 16.50 -3.77 -1.90
N SER A 72 15.22 -4.08 -2.10
CA SER A 72 14.28 -4.26 -1.00
C SER A 72 14.61 -5.47 -0.14
N ILE A 73 15.01 -6.60 -0.75
CA ILE A 73 15.45 -7.80 -0.04
C ILE A 73 16.74 -7.52 0.75
N VAL A 74 17.73 -6.88 0.14
CA VAL A 74 18.97 -6.50 0.83
C VAL A 74 18.65 -5.61 2.02
N TYR A 75 17.83 -4.57 1.83
CA TYR A 75 17.41 -3.68 2.92
C TYR A 75 16.71 -4.44 4.05
N PHE A 76 15.86 -5.41 3.73
CA PHE A 76 15.16 -6.23 4.72
C PHE A 76 16.13 -6.97 5.66
N PHE A 77 17.17 -7.58 5.09
CA PHE A 77 18.17 -8.35 5.84
C PHE A 77 19.12 -7.47 6.68
N LEU A 78 19.18 -6.17 6.42
CA LEU A 78 19.93 -5.22 7.24
C LEU A 78 19.17 -4.77 8.51
N GLN A 79 17.90 -5.14 8.67
CA GLN A 79 17.08 -4.66 9.77
C GLN A 79 17.32 -5.42 11.09
N THR A 80 16.93 -4.80 12.20
CA THR A 80 16.85 -5.51 13.49
C THR A 80 15.54 -6.30 13.60
N LYS A 81 15.54 -7.34 14.46
CA LYS A 81 14.38 -8.21 14.77
C LYS A 81 13.78 -8.93 13.55
N ILE A 82 14.63 -9.32 12.58
CA ILE A 82 14.24 -9.99 11.34
C ILE A 82 13.39 -11.24 11.60
N LYS A 83 13.73 -12.06 12.60
CA LYS A 83 12.99 -13.31 12.90
C LYS A 83 11.49 -13.09 13.14
N ILE A 84 11.12 -12.07 13.91
CA ILE A 84 9.71 -11.75 14.20
C ILE A 84 9.00 -11.21 12.95
N LYS A 85 9.71 -10.43 12.13
CA LYS A 85 9.20 -9.89 10.88
C LYS A 85 8.97 -11.02 9.85
N LEU A 86 9.93 -11.92 9.72
CA LEU A 86 9.85 -13.11 8.87
C LEU A 86 8.65 -13.99 9.22
N LEU A 87 8.39 -14.22 10.52
CA LEU A 87 7.21 -15.00 10.92
C LEU A 87 5.91 -14.37 10.43
N LYS A 88 5.75 -13.04 10.59
CA LYS A 88 4.55 -12.33 10.10
C LYS A 88 4.43 -12.40 8.58
N ILE A 89 5.55 -12.27 7.87
CA ILE A 89 5.60 -12.39 6.42
C ILE A 89 5.23 -13.80 5.96
N ALA A 90 5.73 -14.83 6.64
CA ALA A 90 5.39 -16.22 6.36
C ALA A 90 3.88 -16.48 6.58
N ILE A 91 3.30 -15.93 7.65
CA ILE A 91 1.85 -16.02 7.91
C ILE A 91 1.04 -15.37 6.78
N ILE A 92 1.40 -14.15 6.36
CA ILE A 92 0.75 -13.47 5.21
C ILE A 92 0.87 -14.34 3.96
N SER A 93 2.08 -14.81 3.66
CA SER A 93 2.34 -15.62 2.46
C SER A 93 1.57 -16.94 2.48
N PHE A 94 1.38 -17.55 3.64
CA PHE A 94 0.58 -18.76 3.80
C PHE A 94 -0.90 -18.49 3.51
N PHE A 95 -1.48 -17.43 4.06
CA PHE A 95 -2.89 -17.08 3.83
C PHE A 95 -3.17 -16.61 2.40
N SER A 96 -2.16 -16.19 1.65
CA SER A 96 -2.32 -15.80 0.24
C SER A 96 -2.79 -16.94 -0.65
N ILE A 97 -2.48 -18.19 -0.27
CA ILE A 97 -2.90 -19.40 -0.98
C ILE A 97 -4.43 -19.48 -1.04
N LEU A 98 -5.12 -19.14 0.06
CA LEU A 98 -6.58 -19.11 0.10
C LEU A 98 -7.16 -18.03 -0.83
N PHE A 99 -6.48 -16.89 -0.92
CA PHE A 99 -6.87 -15.78 -1.78
C PHE A 99 -6.78 -16.14 -3.25
N TYR A 100 -5.73 -16.89 -3.64
CA TYR A 100 -5.52 -17.35 -5.00
C TYR A 100 -6.67 -18.24 -5.50
N PHE A 101 -7.01 -19.30 -4.76
CA PHE A 101 -8.05 -20.24 -5.17
C PHE A 101 -9.42 -19.58 -5.31
N LYS A 102 -9.66 -18.52 -4.53
CA LYS A 102 -10.90 -17.76 -4.61
C LYS A 102 -10.84 -16.76 -5.78
N GLY A 103 -9.74 -16.01 -5.92
CA GLY A 103 -9.62 -14.85 -6.82
C GLY A 103 -9.60 -15.12 -8.32
N ASN A 104 -9.06 -16.26 -8.77
CA ASN A 104 -8.96 -16.59 -10.21
C ASN A 104 -10.32 -16.79 -10.92
N HIS A 105 -11.42 -16.84 -10.16
CA HIS A 105 -12.76 -17.02 -10.70
C HIS A 105 -13.58 -15.72 -10.76
N ALA A 106 -12.98 -14.56 -10.47
CA ALA A 106 -13.67 -13.28 -10.58
C ALA A 106 -13.64 -12.76 -12.03
N GLU A 107 -14.82 -12.64 -12.64
CA GLU A 107 -15.01 -12.26 -14.06
C GLU A 107 -14.33 -10.93 -14.43
N ASP A 108 -14.29 -9.95 -13.51
CA ASP A 108 -13.73 -8.62 -13.78
C ASP A 108 -12.20 -8.59 -13.87
N PHE A 109 -11.50 -9.57 -13.28
CA PHE A 109 -10.03 -9.57 -13.24
C PHE A 109 -9.43 -9.71 -14.63
N THR A 110 -9.91 -10.68 -15.40
CA THR A 110 -9.42 -10.98 -16.74
C THR A 110 -9.78 -9.88 -17.74
N ILE A 111 -10.92 -9.19 -17.52
CA ILE A 111 -11.47 -8.22 -18.47
C ILE A 111 -10.90 -6.80 -18.24
N TYR A 112 -10.77 -6.34 -17.00
CA TYR A 112 -10.38 -4.95 -16.73
C TYR A 112 -9.01 -4.83 -16.06
N HIS A 113 -8.73 -5.67 -15.06
CA HIS A 113 -7.50 -5.55 -14.28
C HIS A 113 -6.28 -6.01 -15.07
N HIS A 114 -6.38 -7.19 -15.70
CA HIS A 114 -5.30 -7.78 -16.48
C HIS A 114 -4.89 -6.90 -17.67
N ILE A 115 -5.86 -6.34 -18.41
CA ILE A 115 -5.59 -5.48 -19.57
C ILE A 115 -4.82 -4.22 -19.15
N ASN A 116 -5.23 -3.57 -18.05
CA ASN A 116 -4.54 -2.38 -17.55
C ASN A 116 -3.10 -2.72 -17.09
N LEU A 117 -2.92 -3.83 -16.39
CA LEU A 117 -1.58 -4.28 -15.94
C LEU A 117 -0.66 -4.57 -17.13
N GLN A 118 -1.19 -5.25 -18.15
CA GLN A 118 -0.44 -5.52 -19.37
C GLN A 118 -0.07 -4.23 -20.09
N ALA A 119 -1.00 -3.28 -20.22
CA ALA A 119 -0.71 -1.99 -20.85
C ALA A 119 0.42 -1.22 -20.13
N ILE A 120 0.47 -1.25 -18.80
CA ILE A 120 1.53 -0.61 -17.99
C ILE A 120 2.90 -1.28 -18.21
N ASN A 121 2.93 -2.60 -18.40
CA ASN A 121 4.17 -3.34 -18.64
C ASN A 121 4.67 -3.21 -20.08
N ASP A 122 3.76 -3.13 -21.04
CA ASP A 122 4.08 -3.09 -22.46
C ASP A 122 4.37 -1.65 -22.95
N TYR A 123 3.74 -0.65 -22.33
CA TYR A 123 3.82 0.74 -22.75
C TYR A 123 4.19 1.69 -21.60
N LYS A 124 4.84 2.80 -21.95
CA LYS A 124 5.03 3.94 -21.03
C LYS A 124 3.80 4.84 -21.05
N ILE A 125 3.62 5.65 -20.02
CA ILE A 125 2.56 6.67 -19.99
C ILE A 125 2.81 7.68 -21.12
N ILE A 126 1.80 7.90 -21.96
CA ILE A 126 1.78 8.98 -22.93
C ILE A 126 0.77 10.02 -22.44
N LEU A 127 1.28 11.21 -22.10
CA LEU A 127 0.47 12.33 -21.65
C LEU A 127 -0.56 12.71 -22.73
N GLY A 128 -1.79 12.97 -22.31
CA GLY A 128 -2.88 13.37 -23.20
C GLY A 128 -3.64 12.22 -23.89
N LEU A 129 -3.26 10.95 -23.67
CA LEU A 129 -4.04 9.79 -24.13
C LEU A 129 -5.48 9.78 -23.62
N THR A 130 -5.71 10.35 -22.43
CA THR A 130 -7.06 10.53 -21.85
C THR A 130 -7.98 11.37 -22.73
N HIS A 131 -7.44 12.28 -23.55
CA HIS A 131 -8.22 13.07 -24.50
C HIS A 131 -8.68 12.24 -25.71
N LEU A 132 -8.00 11.14 -26.03
CA LEU A 132 -8.40 10.22 -27.09
C LEU A 132 -9.38 9.15 -26.58
N LYS A 133 -9.11 8.59 -25.40
CA LYS A 133 -10.02 7.67 -24.71
C LYS A 133 -9.76 7.70 -23.20
N ILE A 134 -10.79 8.02 -22.43
CA ILE A 134 -10.72 8.19 -20.97
C ILE A 134 -10.08 6.97 -20.29
N ASN A 135 -10.46 5.77 -20.72
CA ASN A 135 -10.04 4.51 -20.13
C ASN A 135 -8.53 4.22 -20.32
N LEU A 136 -7.87 4.89 -21.29
CA LEU A 136 -6.42 4.73 -21.56
C LEU A 136 -5.52 5.57 -20.63
N GLY A 137 -6.09 6.44 -19.79
CA GLY A 137 -5.30 7.17 -18.80
C GLY A 137 -5.96 7.36 -17.44
N GLN A 138 -7.07 6.66 -17.18
CA GLN A 138 -7.65 6.52 -15.85
C GLN A 138 -7.41 5.09 -15.31
N SER A 139 -6.16 4.77 -15.03
CA SER A 139 -5.81 3.55 -14.28
C SER A 139 -5.55 3.93 -12.82
N PRO A 140 -6.19 3.24 -11.86
CA PRO A 140 -5.84 3.35 -10.44
C PRO A 140 -4.34 3.15 -10.22
N ILE A 141 -3.76 3.95 -9.33
CA ILE A 141 -2.33 3.88 -9.00
C ILE A 141 -1.94 2.50 -8.46
N SER A 142 -2.88 1.77 -7.88
CA SER A 142 -2.72 0.37 -7.44
C SER A 142 -2.13 -0.52 -8.53
N PHE A 143 -2.60 -0.40 -9.78
CA PHE A 143 -2.15 -1.25 -10.89
C PHE A 143 -0.71 -0.98 -11.27
N TYR A 144 -0.23 0.25 -11.13
CA TYR A 144 1.18 0.55 -11.34
C TYR A 144 2.04 -0.19 -10.32
N GLY A 145 1.61 -0.25 -9.06
CA GLY A 145 2.37 -1.01 -8.07
C GLY A 145 2.32 -2.53 -8.31
N ASP A 146 1.17 -3.07 -8.71
CA ASP A 146 1.03 -4.48 -9.08
C ASP A 146 1.89 -4.86 -10.31
N ALA A 147 2.00 -3.94 -11.28
CA ALA A 147 2.80 -4.09 -12.50
C ALA A 147 4.29 -4.41 -12.22
N ILE A 148 4.85 -3.87 -11.12
CA ILE A 148 6.21 -4.23 -10.67
C ILE A 148 6.34 -5.74 -10.55
N PHE A 149 5.38 -6.40 -9.91
CA PHE A 149 5.52 -7.81 -9.57
C PHE A 149 5.20 -8.73 -10.73
N GLN A 150 4.36 -8.31 -11.70
CA GLN A 150 3.97 -9.16 -12.84
C GLN A 150 5.14 -9.60 -13.73
N ASN A 151 6.31 -8.94 -13.64
CA ASN A 151 7.50 -9.32 -14.38
C ASN A 151 8.42 -10.31 -13.64
N LEU A 152 8.02 -10.77 -12.45
CA LEU A 152 8.79 -11.80 -11.74
C LEU A 152 8.66 -13.14 -12.47
N PRO A 153 9.77 -13.86 -12.72
CA PRO A 153 9.81 -15.00 -13.64
C PRO A 153 9.04 -16.22 -13.11
N PHE A 154 8.70 -16.22 -11.83
CA PHE A 154 7.94 -17.28 -11.18
C PHE A 154 6.42 -17.00 -11.24
N ILE A 155 5.98 -15.82 -11.66
CA ILE A 155 4.55 -15.51 -11.68
C ILE A 155 3.90 -16.10 -12.93
N GLU A 156 3.28 -17.28 -12.76
CA GLU A 156 2.44 -17.89 -13.80
C GLU A 156 1.04 -17.27 -13.84
N HIS A 157 0.60 -16.66 -12.73
CA HIS A 157 -0.74 -16.10 -12.59
C HIS A 157 -0.67 -14.64 -12.16
N LYS A 158 -1.17 -13.75 -13.02
CA LYS A 158 -1.26 -12.33 -12.69
C LYS A 158 -2.34 -12.13 -11.65
N ILE A 159 -2.01 -11.49 -10.53
CA ILE A 159 -2.90 -11.20 -9.40
C ILE A 159 -2.69 -9.76 -8.94
N ASN A 160 -3.70 -9.14 -8.33
CA ASN A 160 -3.56 -7.86 -7.61
C ASN A 160 -2.92 -8.10 -6.23
N TYR A 161 -1.60 -8.32 -6.22
CA TYR A 161 -0.85 -8.63 -5.00
C TYR A 161 -0.90 -7.48 -3.98
N LEU A 162 -0.80 -6.24 -4.42
CA LEU A 162 -0.74 -5.08 -3.52
C LEU A 162 -2.04 -4.87 -2.76
N SER A 163 -3.19 -5.13 -3.40
CA SER A 163 -4.51 -5.12 -2.76
C SER A 163 -4.56 -6.11 -1.59
N TYR A 164 -4.05 -7.32 -1.82
CA TYR A 164 -3.97 -8.36 -0.80
C TYR A 164 -3.05 -7.95 0.36
N ILE A 165 -1.84 -7.46 0.05
CA ILE A 165 -0.87 -7.04 1.07
C ILE A 165 -1.42 -5.88 1.92
N LEU A 166 -2.11 -4.91 1.31
CA LEU A 166 -2.71 -3.81 2.04
C LEU A 166 -3.82 -4.31 2.97
N PHE A 167 -4.67 -5.22 2.49
CA PHE A 167 -5.70 -5.84 3.32
C PHE A 167 -5.10 -6.58 4.53
N CYS A 168 -4.05 -7.37 4.33
CA CYS A 168 -3.33 -8.01 5.43
C CYS A 168 -2.72 -6.96 6.39
N GLY A 169 -2.13 -5.89 5.86
CA GLY A 169 -1.64 -4.76 6.65
C GLY A 169 -2.71 -4.18 7.56
N LEU A 170 -3.92 -3.96 7.03
CA LEU A 170 -5.08 -3.49 7.78
C LEU A 170 -5.50 -4.50 8.87
N ILE A 171 -5.63 -5.79 8.56
CA ILE A 171 -5.97 -6.82 9.57
C ILE A 171 -4.96 -6.81 10.72
N PHE A 172 -3.65 -6.83 10.42
CA PHE A 172 -2.63 -6.80 11.46
C PHE A 172 -2.67 -5.49 12.26
N PHE A 173 -3.01 -4.37 11.62
CA PHE A 173 -3.16 -3.08 12.29
C PHE A 173 -4.30 -3.15 13.32
N LEU A 174 -5.47 -3.63 12.91
CA LEU A 174 -6.64 -3.80 13.76
C LEU A 174 -6.35 -4.74 14.92
N TYR A 175 -5.82 -5.94 14.63
CA TYR A 175 -5.50 -6.92 15.66
C TYR A 175 -4.59 -6.34 16.74
N LYS A 176 -3.54 -5.62 16.35
CA LYS A 176 -2.61 -4.99 17.29
C LYS A 176 -3.30 -3.94 18.18
N LYS A 177 -4.25 -3.18 17.62
CA LYS A 177 -4.95 -2.12 18.35
C LYS A 177 -6.02 -2.67 19.30
N ILE A 178 -6.69 -3.75 18.91
CA ILE A 178 -7.74 -4.39 19.72
C ILE A 178 -7.12 -5.21 20.85
N LYS A 179 -6.08 -6.00 20.59
CA LYS A 179 -5.51 -6.95 21.57
C LYS A 179 -4.93 -6.30 22.82
N THR A 180 -4.55 -5.02 22.75
CA THR A 180 -3.64 -4.41 23.72
C THR A 180 -4.34 -3.55 24.78
N LYS A 181 -5.67 -3.46 24.78
CA LYS A 181 -6.38 -2.52 25.65
C LYS A 181 -7.58 -3.16 26.35
N GLU A 182 -7.70 -2.85 27.63
CA GLU A 182 -8.87 -3.17 28.46
C GLU A 182 -10.04 -2.22 28.16
N TYR A 183 -9.74 -0.95 27.85
CA TYR A 183 -10.70 0.07 27.44
C TYR A 183 -10.27 0.77 26.15
N PHE A 184 -11.22 1.03 25.27
CA PHE A 184 -11.00 1.72 24.01
C PHE A 184 -11.32 3.22 24.13
N GLU A 185 -10.51 4.06 23.47
CA GLU A 185 -10.88 5.46 23.28
C GLU A 185 -11.78 5.56 22.03
N PHE A 186 -12.40 6.73 21.82
CA PHE A 186 -13.30 6.97 20.69
C PHE A 186 -12.70 6.56 19.34
N ALA A 187 -11.43 6.88 19.09
CA ALA A 187 -10.75 6.52 17.85
C ALA A 187 -10.67 4.99 17.64
N GLU A 188 -10.46 4.20 18.70
CA GLU A 188 -10.48 2.74 18.60
C GLU A 188 -11.89 2.20 18.33
N TYR A 189 -12.93 2.74 18.97
CA TYR A 189 -14.31 2.36 18.66
C TYR A 189 -14.67 2.67 17.20
N PHE A 190 -14.33 3.87 16.72
CA PHE A 190 -14.49 4.24 15.32
C PHE A 190 -13.80 3.24 14.39
N LEU A 191 -12.54 2.87 14.70
CA LEU A 191 -11.76 1.93 13.89
C LEU A 191 -12.40 0.54 13.84
N VAL A 192 -12.87 0.01 14.97
CA VAL A 192 -13.53 -1.30 15.04
C VAL A 192 -14.83 -1.29 14.24
N ILE A 193 -15.72 -0.33 14.47
CA ILE A 193 -17.00 -0.22 13.76
C ILE A 193 -16.78 -0.10 12.25
N SER A 194 -15.87 0.78 11.84
CA SER A 194 -15.55 0.98 10.43
C SER A 194 -15.00 -0.29 9.79
N SER A 195 -14.22 -1.08 10.53
CA SER A 195 -13.61 -2.32 10.02
C SER A 195 -14.61 -3.45 9.80
N VAL A 196 -15.72 -3.49 10.55
CA VAL A 196 -16.80 -4.46 10.32
C VAL A 196 -17.37 -4.31 8.90
N TYR A 197 -17.53 -3.07 8.43
CA TYR A 197 -17.96 -2.80 7.05
C TYR A 197 -17.01 -3.43 6.01
N PHE A 198 -15.69 -3.34 6.25
CA PHE A 198 -14.69 -3.93 5.35
C PHE A 198 -14.71 -5.45 5.38
N LEU A 199 -14.83 -6.06 6.55
CA LEU A 199 -14.92 -7.52 6.66
C LEU A 199 -16.14 -8.06 5.90
N ILE A 200 -17.27 -7.36 5.96
CA ILE A 200 -18.48 -7.73 5.21
C ILE A 200 -18.27 -7.55 3.70
N LYS A 201 -17.67 -6.45 3.26
CA LYS A 201 -17.49 -6.15 1.83
C LYS A 201 -16.38 -6.95 1.15
N PHE A 202 -15.26 -7.22 1.84
CA PHE A 202 -14.18 -8.07 1.35
C PHE A 202 -14.55 -9.56 1.27
N SER A 203 -15.74 -9.95 1.71
CA SER A 203 -16.26 -11.29 1.46
C SER A 203 -16.49 -11.57 -0.04
N ARG A 204 -16.65 -10.51 -0.85
CA ARG A 204 -16.86 -10.56 -2.31
C ARG A 204 -15.56 -10.27 -3.06
N LEU A 205 -15.17 -11.17 -3.95
CA LEU A 205 -13.90 -11.09 -4.67
C LEU A 205 -13.76 -9.90 -5.62
N GLY A 206 -14.86 -9.53 -6.30
CA GLY A 206 -14.88 -8.31 -7.13
C GLY A 206 -14.69 -7.02 -6.32
N ALA A 207 -14.76 -7.08 -4.99
CA ALA A 207 -14.49 -5.95 -4.11
C ALA A 207 -12.99 -5.71 -3.84
N HIS A 208 -12.06 -6.55 -4.31
CA HIS A 208 -10.62 -6.33 -4.13
C HIS A 208 -10.01 -5.29 -5.10
N GLY A 209 -10.86 -4.49 -5.75
CA GLY A 209 -10.45 -3.35 -6.58
C GLY A 209 -10.00 -2.13 -5.77
N ALA A 210 -9.61 -1.08 -6.50
CA ALA A 210 -9.03 0.15 -5.95
C ALA A 210 -9.93 0.89 -4.94
N ASP A 211 -11.26 0.77 -5.07
CA ASP A 211 -12.22 1.48 -4.23
C ASP A 211 -12.16 1.08 -2.75
N PHE A 212 -12.10 -0.22 -2.46
CA PHE A 212 -12.05 -0.69 -1.08
C PHE A 212 -10.70 -0.43 -0.45
N ILE A 213 -9.62 -0.46 -1.24
CA ILE A 213 -8.30 -0.11 -0.75
C ILE A 213 -8.22 1.37 -0.40
N CYS A 214 -8.76 2.23 -1.26
CA CYS A 214 -8.91 3.67 -0.99
C CYS A 214 -9.64 3.90 0.33
N ALA A 215 -10.80 3.26 0.52
CA ALA A 215 -11.60 3.43 1.71
C ALA A 215 -10.88 2.89 2.97
N ALA A 216 -10.15 1.78 2.87
CA ALA A 216 -9.30 1.25 3.93
C ALA A 216 -8.20 2.24 4.35
N ILE A 217 -7.51 2.86 3.38
CA ILE A 217 -6.49 3.88 3.63
C ILE A 217 -7.11 5.10 4.34
N ILE A 218 -8.29 5.56 3.89
CA ILE A 218 -9.00 6.69 4.50
C ILE A 218 -9.29 6.42 5.97
N ILE A 219 -9.81 5.24 6.30
CA ILE A 219 -10.16 4.91 7.69
C ILE A 219 -8.96 4.87 8.61
N ILE A 220 -7.83 4.33 8.14
CA ILE A 220 -6.59 4.35 8.93
C ILE A 220 -6.11 5.80 9.08
N GLY A 221 -6.24 6.63 8.04
CA GLY A 221 -5.95 8.06 8.11
C GLY A 221 -6.83 8.81 9.11
N LEU A 222 -8.14 8.56 9.08
CA LEU A 222 -9.12 9.13 10.02
C LEU A 222 -8.87 8.64 11.45
N TYR A 223 -8.49 7.37 11.64
CA TYR A 223 -8.09 6.87 12.96
C TYR A 223 -6.94 7.69 13.56
N PHE A 224 -5.89 7.98 12.77
CA PHE A 224 -4.81 8.84 13.24
C PHE A 224 -5.25 10.28 13.43
N PHE A 225 -6.12 10.80 12.58
CA PHE A 225 -6.69 12.13 12.75
C PHE A 225 -7.45 12.27 14.08
N LEU A 226 -8.30 11.30 14.42
CA LEU A 226 -9.06 11.29 15.68
C LEU A 226 -8.18 11.11 16.93
N LYS A 227 -6.93 10.68 16.77
CA LYS A 227 -5.94 10.60 17.86
C LYS A 227 -5.21 11.91 18.13
N ILE A 228 -5.41 12.93 17.29
CA ILE A 228 -4.78 14.23 17.49
C ILE A 228 -5.45 14.93 18.67
N ASN A 229 -4.69 15.16 19.74
CA ASN A 229 -5.13 16.03 20.83
C ASN A 229 -4.86 17.50 20.44
N PHE A 230 -5.89 18.23 20.05
CA PHE A 230 -5.78 19.64 19.64
C PHE A 230 -5.27 20.58 20.74
N GLY A 231 -5.41 20.22 22.02
CA GLY A 231 -4.85 20.98 23.14
C GLY A 231 -3.34 20.85 23.30
N GLU A 232 -2.73 19.82 22.72
CA GLU A 232 -1.31 19.47 22.91
C GLU A 232 -0.56 19.25 21.59
N ILE A 233 -0.82 20.08 20.57
CA ILE A 233 -0.24 19.90 19.21
C ILE A 233 1.30 19.75 19.23
N LYS A 234 1.97 20.32 20.24
CA LYS A 234 3.43 20.27 20.44
C LYS A 234 3.99 18.88 20.84
N ASN A 235 3.12 17.92 21.20
CA ASN A 235 3.52 16.57 21.59
C ASN A 235 4.05 15.77 20.39
N SER A 236 5.17 15.05 20.56
CA SER A 236 5.80 14.26 19.49
C SER A 236 4.86 13.19 18.91
N ASN A 237 3.96 12.65 19.73
CA ASN A 237 2.94 11.70 19.28
C ASN A 237 1.91 12.37 18.36
N ASN A 238 1.47 13.60 18.68
CA ASN A 238 0.54 14.36 17.85
C ASN A 238 1.13 14.69 16.49
N HIS A 239 2.41 15.08 16.44
CA HIS A 239 3.08 15.30 15.16
C HIS A 239 3.08 14.04 14.29
N GLN A 240 3.39 12.86 14.87
CA GLN A 240 3.32 11.60 14.13
C GLN A 240 1.91 11.32 13.60
N TYR A 241 0.87 11.58 14.38
CA TYR A 241 -0.52 11.39 13.96
C TYR A 241 -0.93 12.32 12.82
N ILE A 242 -0.50 13.59 12.86
CA ILE A 242 -0.72 14.56 11.77
C ILE A 242 -0.04 14.10 10.48
N VAL A 243 1.22 13.65 10.55
CA VAL A 243 1.96 13.17 9.38
C VAL A 243 1.29 11.92 8.79
N LEU A 244 0.92 10.97 9.64
CA LEU A 244 0.26 9.73 9.22
C LEU A 244 -1.10 10.00 8.58
N SER A 245 -1.95 10.81 9.21
CA SER A 245 -3.28 11.14 8.68
C SER A 245 -3.18 11.87 7.35
N SER A 246 -2.28 12.86 7.25
CA SER A 246 -2.06 13.65 6.03
C SER A 246 -1.65 12.75 4.88
N ILE A 247 -0.61 11.92 5.07
CA ILE A 247 -0.10 11.01 4.02
C ILE A 247 -1.19 10.04 3.59
N LEU A 248 -1.88 9.38 4.53
CA LEU A 248 -2.88 8.37 4.20
C LEU A 248 -4.07 8.98 3.46
N ILE A 249 -4.67 10.04 3.99
CA ILE A 249 -5.87 10.66 3.40
C ILE A 249 -5.55 11.22 2.02
N SER A 250 -4.42 11.92 1.86
CA SER A 250 -4.03 12.41 0.54
C SER A 250 -3.86 11.24 -0.42
N ASN A 251 -3.10 10.20 -0.03
CA ASN A 251 -2.82 9.03 -0.87
C ASN A 251 -4.05 8.21 -1.26
N ALA A 252 -5.07 8.17 -0.41
CA ALA A 252 -6.27 7.40 -0.71
C ALA A 252 -6.96 7.89 -1.99
N TYR A 253 -7.09 9.21 -2.16
CA TYR A 253 -7.72 9.78 -3.36
C TYR A 253 -6.94 9.41 -4.63
N PHE A 254 -5.61 9.49 -4.57
CA PHE A 254 -4.73 9.10 -5.67
C PHE A 254 -4.79 7.61 -6.00
N TYR A 255 -4.97 6.77 -4.99
CA TYR A 255 -5.05 5.33 -5.19
C TYR A 255 -6.24 4.96 -6.08
N LYS A 256 -7.29 5.81 -6.09
CA LYS A 256 -8.47 5.67 -6.94
C LYS A 256 -8.36 6.42 -8.28
N VAL A 257 -7.86 7.66 -8.28
CA VAL A 257 -7.80 8.51 -9.48
C VAL A 257 -6.40 9.07 -9.68
N PHE A 258 -5.78 8.75 -10.82
CA PHE A 258 -4.56 9.42 -11.23
C PHE A 258 -4.89 10.84 -11.74
N ALA A 259 -4.44 11.86 -10.99
CA ALA A 259 -4.54 13.26 -11.39
C ALA A 259 -3.31 14.05 -10.93
N ILE A 260 -2.60 14.66 -11.89
CA ILE A 260 -1.33 15.37 -11.67
C ILE A 260 -1.49 16.54 -10.69
N SER A 261 -2.64 17.24 -10.71
CA SER A 261 -2.96 18.34 -9.80
C SER A 261 -2.89 17.92 -8.33
N PHE A 262 -3.30 16.69 -8.02
CA PHE A 262 -3.18 16.17 -6.67
C PHE A 262 -1.71 15.94 -6.31
N TYR A 263 -0.83 15.54 -7.24
CA TYR A 263 0.59 15.26 -6.96
C TYR A 263 1.29 16.53 -6.47
N ILE A 264 0.94 17.67 -7.06
CA ILE A 264 1.36 19.00 -6.62
C ILE A 264 0.88 19.27 -5.19
N LEU A 265 -0.38 18.92 -4.86
CA LEU A 265 -0.92 19.05 -3.51
C LEU A 265 -0.22 18.13 -2.49
N LEU A 266 0.05 16.86 -2.82
CA LEU A 266 0.79 15.93 -1.96
C LEU A 266 2.21 16.40 -1.71
N ILE A 267 2.92 16.81 -2.77
CA ILE A 267 4.26 17.37 -2.66
C ILE A 267 4.22 18.64 -1.83
N ALA A 268 3.23 19.52 -2.03
CA ALA A 268 3.07 20.72 -1.22
C ALA A 268 2.84 20.36 0.26
N ILE A 269 1.95 19.41 0.57
CA ILE A 269 1.70 18.95 1.94
C ILE A 269 2.96 18.35 2.56
N LEU A 270 3.64 17.44 1.87
CA LEU A 270 4.90 16.84 2.33
C LEU A 270 5.99 17.90 2.49
N TYR A 271 6.12 18.82 1.55
CA TYR A 271 7.05 19.94 1.62
C TYR A 271 6.74 20.84 2.81
N PHE A 272 5.47 21.19 3.06
CA PHE A 272 5.08 21.95 4.24
C PHE A 272 5.39 21.20 5.53
N ILE A 273 5.10 19.90 5.60
CA ILE A 273 5.40 19.04 6.76
C ILE A 273 6.92 18.97 7.01
N LEU A 274 7.72 18.78 5.95
CA LEU A 274 9.18 18.61 6.03
C LEU A 274 9.92 19.93 6.23
N LYS A 275 9.47 21.01 5.58
CA LYS A 275 10.00 22.38 5.71
C LYS A 275 9.58 23.04 7.01
N ASN A 276 8.42 22.68 7.56
CA ASN A 276 8.03 23.08 8.93
C ASN A 276 8.82 22.35 10.03
N LYS A 277 10.14 22.21 9.82
CA LYS A 277 11.08 22.61 10.87
C LYS A 277 10.82 24.04 11.40
N LEU A 278 9.99 24.87 10.76
CA LEU A 278 9.52 26.17 11.31
C LEU A 278 8.57 26.08 12.52
N LEU A 279 7.97 24.92 12.83
CA LEU A 279 7.44 24.70 14.20
C LEU A 279 8.58 24.56 15.24
N LYS A 280 9.84 24.44 14.77
CA LYS A 280 11.04 24.57 15.60
C LYS A 280 11.59 25.99 15.74
N LYS A 281 11.00 27.01 15.11
CA LYS A 281 11.58 28.36 15.11
C LYS A 281 10.77 29.41 15.87
N TYR A 282 9.66 28.99 16.46
CA TYR A 282 9.02 29.69 17.57
C TYR A 282 9.25 28.93 18.90
N TYR A 283 10.33 28.13 18.94
CA TYR A 283 10.92 27.61 20.17
C TYR A 283 11.56 28.75 20.96
#